data_AF-A0A841D7X8-F1
#
_entry.id   AF-A0A841D7X8-F1
#
_cell.length_a   1.000
_cell.length_b   1.000
_cell.length_c   1.000
_cell.angle_alpha   90.00
_cell.angle_beta   90.00
_cell.angle_gamma   90.00
#
_symmetry.space_group_name_H-M   'P 1'
#
loop_
_entity.id
_entity.type
_entity.pdbx_description
1 polymer ?
#
loop_
_entity_poly.entity_id
_entity_poly.type
_entity_poly.pdbx_seq_one_letter_code
_entity_poly.pdbx_strand_id
1 'polypeptide(L)' 'MGHYGTFSQPNGGEFGRVGSAWLKWRLKGGTAARAQFVGSSCGLCATEWDVRQKNLS' A
#
# COMPACT_ATOMS: atom_id res chain seq x y z
N MET A 1 -5.86 9.86 -23.30
CA MET A 1 -5.70 8.78 -22.29
C MET A 1 -5.99 9.39 -20.94
N GLY A 2 -6.99 8.90 -20.20
CA GLY A 2 -7.34 9.46 -18.90
C GLY A 2 -6.45 8.95 -17.78
N HIS A 3 -6.13 9.80 -16.80
CA HIS A 3 -5.30 9.50 -15.63
C HIS A 3 -6.05 8.67 -14.56
N TYR A 4 -6.74 7.62 -14.99
CA TYR A 4 -7.56 6.78 -14.10
C TYR A 4 -6.77 5.66 -13.42
N GLY A 5 -5.47 5.51 -13.72
CA GLY A 5 -4.63 4.46 -13.12
C GLY A 5 -5.29 3.09 -13.22
N THR A 6 -5.51 2.44 -12.08
CA THR A 6 -6.14 1.10 -11.98
C THR A 6 -7.60 1.13 -11.55
N PHE A 7 -8.27 2.29 -11.50
CA PHE A 7 -9.63 2.40 -10.93
C PHE A 7 -10.70 1.54 -11.64
N SER A 8 -10.51 1.23 -12.93
CA SER A 8 -11.42 0.36 -13.68
C SER A 8 -11.20 -1.14 -13.44
N GLN A 9 -10.09 -1.52 -12.79
CA GLN A 9 -9.79 -2.92 -12.46
C GLN A 9 -10.66 -3.38 -11.27
N PRO A 10 -10.95 -4.68 -11.15
CA PRO A 10 -11.66 -5.22 -10.00
C PRO A 10 -11.03 -4.77 -8.67
N ASN A 11 -11.86 -4.28 -7.75
CA ASN A 11 -11.43 -3.72 -6.46
C ASN A 11 -10.42 -2.56 -6.56
N GLY A 12 -10.41 -1.84 -7.70
CA GLY A 12 -9.47 -0.75 -7.95
C GLY A 12 -8.04 -1.20 -8.24
N GLY A 13 -7.82 -2.50 -8.46
CA GLY A 13 -6.52 -3.05 -8.82
C GLY A 13 -5.43 -2.80 -7.78
N GLU A 14 -4.20 -2.62 -8.27
CA GLU A 14 -3.01 -2.52 -7.42
C GLU A 14 -3.02 -1.26 -6.52
N PHE A 15 -3.45 -0.11 -7.04
CA PHE A 15 -3.63 1.09 -6.19
C PHE A 15 -4.75 0.89 -5.15
N GLY A 16 -5.82 0.17 -5.50
CA GLY A 16 -6.90 -0.19 -4.57
C GLY A 16 -6.41 -1.09 -3.43
N ARG A 17 -5.58 -2.09 -3.73
CA ARG A 17 -4.97 -3.00 -2.76
C ARG A 17 -4.08 -2.24 -1.76
N VAL A 18 -3.13 -1.45 -2.26
CA VAL A 18 -2.18 -0.70 -1.42
C VAL A 18 -2.89 0.38 -0.60
N GLY A 19 -3.80 1.14 -1.22
CA GLY A 19 -4.58 2.16 -0.51
C GLY A 19 -5.43 1.57 0.62
N SER A 20 -6.08 0.43 0.38
CA SER A 20 -6.87 -0.26 1.40
C SER A 20 -6.02 -0.78 2.57
N ALA A 21 -4.83 -1.32 2.28
CA ALA A 21 -3.89 -1.74 3.32
C ALA A 21 -3.45 -0.55 4.19
N TRP A 22 -3.16 0.60 3.57
CA TRP A 22 -2.79 1.82 4.29
C TRP A 22 -3.89 2.27 5.24
N LEU A 23 -5.14 2.36 4.75
CA LEU A 23 -6.29 2.75 5.55
C LEU A 23 -6.56 1.76 6.69
N LYS A 24 -6.42 0.45 6.44
CA LYS A 24 -6.57 -0.57 7.48
C LYS A 24 -5.53 -0.40 8.59
N TRP A 25 -4.29 -0.05 8.25
CA TRP A 25 -3.28 0.24 9.26
C TRP A 25 -3.59 1.54 10.01
N ARG A 26 -3.76 2.66 9.30
CA ARG A 26 -3.88 3.99 9.91
C ARG A 26 -5.17 4.21 10.70
N LEU A 27 -6.28 3.63 10.25
CA LEU A 27 -7.60 3.89 10.82
C LEU A 27 -8.11 2.75 11.70
N LYS A 28 -7.64 1.53 11.49
CA LYS A 28 -8.11 0.34 12.22
C LYS A 28 -7.02 -0.35 13.04
N GLY A 29 -5.80 0.18 13.05
CA GLY A 29 -4.69 -0.37 13.85
C GLY A 29 -4.19 -1.75 13.37
N GLY A 30 -4.46 -2.12 12.11
CA GLY A 30 -4.09 -3.44 11.59
C GLY A 30 -2.57 -3.65 11.52
N THR A 31 -1.99 -4.40 12.46
CA THR A 31 -0.54 -4.68 12.53
C THR A 31 -0.02 -5.48 11.35
N ALA A 32 -0.82 -6.39 10.80
CA ALA A 32 -0.48 -7.11 9.56
C ALA A 32 -0.39 -6.17 8.35
N ALA A 33 -1.22 -5.13 8.29
CA ALA A 33 -1.16 -4.13 7.23
C ALA A 33 0.05 -3.20 7.36
N ARG A 34 0.48 -2.89 8.60
CA ARG A 34 1.73 -2.15 8.87
C ARG A 34 2.96 -2.80 8.24
N ALA A 35 3.05 -4.14 8.27
CA ALA A 35 4.18 -4.88 7.69
C ALA A 35 4.32 -4.68 6.18
N GLN A 36 3.29 -4.19 5.48
CA GLN A 36 3.41 -3.83 4.06
C GLN A 36 4.26 -2.56 3.87
N PHE A 37 4.31 -1.67 4.86
CA PHE A 37 4.85 -0.31 4.72
C PHE A 37 6.06 -0.01 5.59
N VAL A 38 6.38 -0.84 6.58
CA VAL A 38 7.43 -0.53 7.57
C VAL A 38 8.43 -1.67 7.70
N GLY A 39 9.70 -1.30 7.94
CA GLY A 39 10.82 -2.22 8.08
C GLY A 39 11.63 -2.36 6.80
N SER A 40 12.88 -2.82 6.93
CA SER A 40 13.78 -3.04 5.79
C SER A 40 13.29 -4.13 4.83
N SER A 41 12.50 -5.08 5.34
CA SER A 41 11.85 -6.15 4.58
C SER A 41 10.34 -5.92 4.43
N CYS A 42 9.92 -4.67 4.23
CA CYS A 42 8.50 -4.36 4.10
C CYS A 42 7.88 -5.11 2.91
N GLY A 43 6.60 -5.49 3.02
CA GLY A 43 5.94 -6.28 1.97
C GLY A 43 6.01 -5.62 0.58
N LEU A 44 5.83 -4.30 0.50
CA LEU A 44 5.92 -3.56 -0.77
C LEU A 44 7.36 -3.40 -1.27
N CYS A 45 8.34 -3.47 -0.39
CA CYS A 45 9.76 -3.33 -0.73
C CYS A 45 10.26 -4.49 -1.62
N ALA A 46 9.53 -5.61 -1.68
CA ALA A 46 9.84 -6.78 -2.49
C ALA A 46 8.97 -6.90 -3.75
N THR A 47 8.32 -5.81 -4.16
CA THR A 47 7.40 -5.76 -5.32
C THR A 47 7.88 -4.74 -6.34
N GLU A 48 7.07 -4.46 -7.35
CA GLU A 48 7.30 -3.43 -8.37
C GLU A 48 7.29 -1.98 -7.87
N TRP A 49 6.95 -1.76 -6.59
CA TRP A 49 6.91 -0.43 -5.98
C TRP A 49 8.30 0.10 -5.61
N ASP A 50 8.64 1.33 -6.05
CA ASP A 50 9.72 2.12 -5.42
C ASP A 50 9.19 2.73 -4.11
N VAL A 51 9.63 2.18 -2.98
CA VAL A 51 9.15 2.56 -1.66
C VAL A 51 10.10 3.55 -1.01
N ARG A 52 9.57 4.74 -0.66
CA ARG A 52 10.26 5.74 0.16
C ARG A 52 9.48 5.99 1.45
N GLN A 53 10.17 5.96 2.58
CA GLN A 53 9.55 6.09 3.91
C GLN A 53 10.21 7.22 4.69
N LYS A 54 9.43 7.91 5.52
CA LYS A 54 9.93 8.88 6.49
C LYS A 54 9.04 8.85 7.72
N ASN A 55 9.65 8.71 8.90
CA ASN A 55 8.96 8.71 10.20
C ASN A 55 7.82 7.66 10.31
N LEU A 56 8.00 6.48 9.72
CA LEU A 56 7.13 5.32 9.92
C LEU A 56 7.86 4.30 10.79
N SER A 57 7.25 3.87 11.89
CA SER A 57 7.81 2.87 12.80
C SER A 57 6.87 1.72 13.05
#